data_AF-A0A3M1N9W8-F1
#
_entry.id   AF-A0A3M1N9W8-F1
#
_cell.length_a   1.000
_cell.length_b   1.000
_cell.length_c   1.000
_cell.angle_alpha   90.00
_cell.angle_beta   90.00
_cell.angle_gamma   90.00
#
_symmetry.space_group_name_H-M   'P 1'
#
loop_
_entity.id
_entity.type
_entity.pdbx_description
1 polymer ?
#
loop_
_entity_poly.entity_id
_entity_poly.type
_entity_poly.pdbx_seq_one_letter_code
_entity_poly.pdbx_strand_id
1 'polypeptide(L)'
;MAVRPAPVAAQEFNCQVNVNYQNLSGSDFSFLQDLREQIYEYINQRSWTDDSFQDFERIDCSISVFFQEAVTLSSFRARLVLAMSRPIYGTGSRTTVVQFNDEEWRFNYTRGTPLVHDIDRFDPLTSVLDFYA
;
A
#
# COMPACT_ATOMS: atom_id res chain seq x y z
N MET A 1 19.42 4.74 -36.28
CA MET A 1 18.66 5.33 -35.15
C MET A 1 18.50 4.22 -34.13
N ALA A 2 19.39 4.16 -33.13
CA ALA A 2 19.40 3.06 -32.16
C ALA A 2 18.43 3.42 -31.02
N VAL A 3 17.33 2.69 -30.92
CA VAL A 3 16.45 2.73 -29.75
C VAL A 3 17.25 2.11 -28.60
N ARG A 4 17.80 2.96 -27.72
CA ARG A 4 18.37 2.50 -26.46
C ARG A 4 17.21 2.01 -25.59
N PRO A 5 17.20 0.75 -25.13
CA PRO A 5 16.23 0.33 -24.14
C PRO A 5 16.54 1.13 -22.87
N ALA A 6 15.57 1.90 -22.39
CA ALA A 6 15.69 2.53 -21.08
C ALA A 6 15.80 1.42 -20.03
N PRO A 7 16.77 1.47 -19.10
CA PRO A 7 16.77 0.54 -17.98
C PRO A 7 15.41 0.66 -17.30
N VAL A 8 14.72 -0.47 -17.15
CA VAL A 8 13.48 -0.54 -16.36
C VAL A 8 13.92 -0.43 -14.91
N ALA A 9 14.13 0.81 -14.47
CA ALA A 9 14.34 1.13 -13.08
C ALA A 9 13.04 0.79 -12.35
N ALA A 10 13.09 -0.23 -11.50
CA ALA A 10 12.08 -0.41 -10.48
C ALA A 10 12.09 0.88 -9.64
N GLN A 11 10.93 1.52 -9.53
CA GLN A 11 10.82 2.88 -9.03
C GLN A 11 10.41 2.85 -7.57
N GLU A 12 10.97 3.77 -6.79
CA GLU A 12 10.46 4.04 -5.45
C GLU A 12 9.04 4.61 -5.51
N PHE A 13 8.23 4.15 -4.58
CA PHE A 13 6.83 4.55 -4.43
C PHE A 13 6.71 5.74 -3.47
N ASN A 14 5.78 6.64 -3.79
CA ASN A 14 5.30 7.69 -2.90
C ASN A 14 3.81 7.47 -2.68
N CYS A 15 3.47 6.61 -1.72
CA CYS A 15 2.11 6.18 -1.45
C CYS A 15 1.47 7.00 -0.34
N GLN A 16 0.32 7.59 -0.65
CA GLN A 16 -0.60 8.08 0.37
C GLN A 16 -1.48 6.93 0.86
N VAL A 17 -1.63 6.77 2.18
CA VAL A 17 -2.44 5.71 2.78
C VAL A 17 -3.61 6.32 3.53
N ASN A 18 -4.82 5.92 3.13
CA ASN A 18 -6.07 6.29 3.76
C ASN A 18 -6.75 5.04 4.29
N VAL A 19 -7.25 5.09 5.52
CA VAL A 19 -7.99 3.98 6.11
C VAL A 19 -9.31 4.47 6.69
N ASN A 20 -10.39 3.83 6.29
CA ASN A 20 -11.75 4.12 6.75
C ASN A 20 -12.21 3.01 7.70
N TYR A 21 -12.54 3.41 8.93
CA TYR A 21 -13.04 2.53 9.99
C TYR A 21 -14.52 2.76 10.31
N GLN A 22 -15.25 3.54 9.50
CA GLN A 22 -16.60 4.01 9.84
C GLN A 22 -17.62 2.88 10.05
N ASN A 23 -17.42 1.73 9.39
CA ASN A 23 -18.28 0.56 9.56
C ASN A 23 -17.98 -0.24 10.84
N LEU A 24 -16.85 0.03 11.50
CA LEU A 24 -16.53 -0.58 12.79
C LEU A 24 -17.10 0.30 13.91
N SER A 25 -17.93 -0.29 14.77
CA SER A 25 -18.53 0.38 15.93
C SER A 25 -17.95 -0.17 17.22
N GLY A 26 -17.64 0.70 18.19
CA GLY A 26 -17.15 0.33 19.52
C GLY A 26 -15.74 0.86 19.83
N SER A 27 -15.47 1.14 21.11
CA SER A 27 -14.17 1.66 21.58
C SER A 27 -13.03 0.65 21.47
N ASP A 28 -13.37 -0.63 21.34
CA ASP A 28 -12.40 -1.74 21.29
C ASP A 28 -11.50 -1.66 20.05
N PHE A 29 -11.92 -0.97 18.98
CA PHE A 29 -11.18 -0.83 17.72
C PHE A 29 -10.27 0.41 17.64
N SER A 30 -10.15 1.18 18.73
CA SER A 30 -9.31 2.39 18.79
C SER A 30 -7.85 2.16 18.36
N PHE A 31 -7.32 0.96 18.60
CA PHE A 31 -5.96 0.57 18.22
C PHE A 31 -5.71 0.50 16.71
N LEU A 32 -6.75 0.45 15.89
CA LEU A 32 -6.59 0.41 14.44
C LEU A 32 -6.09 1.74 13.88
N GLN A 33 -6.16 2.85 14.63
CA GLN A 33 -5.63 4.15 14.17
C GLN A 33 -4.13 4.08 13.87
N ASP A 34 -3.39 3.26 14.62
CA ASP A 34 -1.96 3.04 14.44
C ASP A 34 -1.68 2.23 13.16
N LEU A 35 -2.60 1.36 12.73
CA LEU A 35 -2.44 0.53 11.53
C LEU A 35 -2.25 1.40 10.26
N ARG A 36 -2.93 2.54 10.16
CA ARG A 36 -2.76 3.45 9.02
C ARG A 36 -1.31 3.91 8.91
N GLU A 37 -0.71 4.31 10.03
CA GLU A 37 0.67 4.75 10.08
C GLU A 37 1.62 3.58 9.79
N GLN A 38 1.39 2.41 10.38
CA GLN A 38 2.18 1.22 10.10
C GLN A 38 2.17 0.83 8.61
N ILE A 39 1.01 0.87 7.94
CA ILE A 39 0.92 0.60 6.49
C ILE A 39 1.68 1.67 5.69
N TYR A 40 1.55 2.95 6.08
CA TYR A 40 2.28 4.04 5.44
C TYR A 40 3.80 3.85 5.54
N GLU A 41 4.31 3.51 6.72
CA GLU A 41 5.73 3.25 6.95
C GLU A 41 6.19 2.00 6.19
N TYR A 42 5.42 0.91 6.27
CA TYR A 42 5.72 -0.36 5.60
C TYR A 42 5.93 -0.19 4.09
N ILE A 43 5.12 0.64 3.44
CA ILE A 43 5.14 0.82 1.98
C ILE A 43 6.18 1.86 1.54
N ASN A 44 6.30 2.97 2.27
CA ASN A 44 7.15 4.09 1.86
C ASN A 44 8.59 4.02 2.39
N GLN A 45 8.82 3.41 3.56
CA GLN A 45 10.17 3.33 4.15
C GLN A 45 10.93 2.09 3.67
N ARG A 46 10.25 1.14 3.03
CA ARG A 46 10.89 -0.01 2.43
C ARG A 46 11.57 0.41 1.13
N SER A 47 12.89 0.22 1.10
CA SER A 47 13.66 0.23 -0.15
C SER A 47 13.31 -1.07 -0.89
N TRP A 48 12.45 -0.96 -1.90
CA TRP A 48 12.09 -2.07 -2.78
C TRP A 48 13.22 -2.42 -3.76
N THR A 49 14.26 -1.56 -3.83
CA THR A 49 15.42 -1.65 -4.73
C THR A 49 16.65 -0.95 -4.13
N ASP A 50 17.86 -1.44 -4.40
CA ASP A 50 19.13 -0.84 -3.97
C ASP A 50 19.52 0.49 -4.69
N ASP A 51 18.69 1.01 -5.59
CA ASP A 51 18.99 2.23 -6.36
C ASP A 51 18.53 3.51 -5.65
N SER A 52 19.36 4.57 -5.70
CA SER A 52 19.02 5.90 -5.17
C SER A 52 18.33 6.76 -6.23
N PHE A 53 17.07 7.16 -6.01
CA PHE A 53 16.28 7.93 -6.96
C PHE A 53 16.06 9.39 -6.55
N GLN A 54 15.84 10.27 -7.53
CA GLN A 54 15.42 11.65 -7.30
C GLN A 54 13.90 11.73 -7.11
N ASP A 55 13.41 12.63 -6.26
CA ASP A 55 11.98 12.68 -5.88
C ASP A 55 10.99 12.82 -7.04
N PHE A 56 11.41 13.40 -8.17
CA PHE A 56 10.55 13.53 -9.36
C PHE A 56 10.45 12.23 -10.20
N GLU A 57 11.26 11.23 -9.91
CA GLU A 57 11.25 9.92 -10.59
C GLU A 57 10.37 8.89 -9.87
N ARG A 58 9.89 9.22 -8.66
CA ARG A 58 9.04 8.35 -7.85
C ARG A 58 7.65 8.16 -8.49
N ILE A 59 7.07 6.97 -8.33
CA ILE A 59 5.68 6.71 -8.71
C ILE A 59 4.76 7.19 -7.59
N ASP A 60 3.83 8.08 -7.90
CA ASP A 60 2.78 8.47 -6.94
C ASP A 60 1.73 7.35 -6.84
N CYS A 61 1.41 6.95 -5.62
CA CYS A 61 0.37 5.96 -5.35
C CYS A 61 -0.61 6.42 -4.27
N SER A 62 -1.81 5.85 -4.30
CA SER A 62 -2.85 6.06 -3.31
C SER A 62 -3.45 4.72 -2.94
N ILE A 63 -3.43 4.43 -1.65
CA ILE A 63 -3.95 3.22 -1.04
C ILE A 63 -5.09 3.61 -0.14
N SER A 64 -6.25 3.03 -0.36
CA SER A 64 -7.45 3.24 0.44
C SER A 64 -7.95 1.90 0.94
N VAL A 65 -7.98 1.75 2.27
CA VAL A 65 -8.49 0.56 2.95
C VAL A 65 -9.82 0.92 3.59
N PHE A 66 -10.87 0.18 3.26
CA PHE A 66 -12.20 0.36 3.82
C PHE A 66 -12.57 -0.86 4.64
N PHE A 67 -12.58 -0.72 5.97
CA PHE A 67 -13.06 -1.80 6.83
C PHE A 67 -14.56 -2.01 6.58
N GLN A 68 -14.93 -3.24 6.31
CA GLN A 68 -16.32 -3.65 6.06
C GLN A 68 -16.92 -4.30 7.29
N GLU A 69 -16.17 -5.21 7.93
CA GLU A 69 -16.66 -6.03 9.05
C GLU A 69 -15.50 -6.40 9.98
N ALA A 70 -15.76 -6.43 11.28
CA ALA A 70 -14.91 -7.12 12.26
C ALA A 70 -15.54 -8.46 12.62
N VAL A 71 -14.97 -9.56 12.13
CA VAL A 71 -15.43 -10.93 12.42
C VAL A 71 -15.14 -11.28 13.89
N THR A 72 -14.00 -10.79 14.39
CA THR A 72 -13.61 -10.83 15.80
C THR A 72 -12.89 -9.52 16.16
N LEU A 73 -12.43 -9.37 17.42
CA LEU A 73 -11.59 -8.22 17.82
C LEU A 73 -10.23 -8.15 17.11
N SER A 74 -9.84 -9.21 16.40
CA SER A 74 -8.54 -9.30 15.71
C SER A 74 -8.65 -9.74 14.26
N SER A 75 -9.84 -10.00 13.74
CA SER A 75 -10.05 -10.52 12.39
C SER A 75 -11.01 -9.63 11.63
N PHE A 76 -10.57 -9.18 10.46
CA PHE A 76 -11.25 -8.12 9.72
C PHE A 76 -11.49 -8.52 8.28
N ARG A 77 -12.60 -8.01 7.73
CA ARG A 77 -12.85 -7.94 6.30
C ARG A 77 -12.80 -6.49 5.87
N ALA A 78 -12.05 -6.23 4.80
CA ALA A 78 -11.89 -4.91 4.25
C ALA A 78 -11.90 -4.96 2.72
N ARG A 79 -12.06 -3.79 2.12
CA ARG A 79 -11.83 -3.54 0.70
C ARG A 79 -10.55 -2.72 0.53
N LEU A 80 -9.67 -3.16 -0.36
CA LEU A 80 -8.44 -2.46 -0.71
C LEU A 80 -8.60 -1.84 -2.11
N VAL A 81 -8.38 -0.54 -2.21
CA VAL A 81 -8.29 0.17 -3.48
C VAL A 81 -6.90 0.76 -3.60
N LEU A 82 -6.22 0.46 -4.70
CA LEU A 82 -4.90 0.98 -5.01
C LEU A 82 -4.92 1.65 -6.37
N ALA A 83 -4.36 2.86 -6.44
CA ALA A 83 -4.19 3.60 -7.68
C ALA A 83 -2.76 4.10 -7.76
N MET A 84 -2.11 3.86 -8.90
CA MET A 84 -0.75 4.31 -9.19
C MET A 84 -0.75 5.22 -10.40
N SER A 85 -0.03 6.32 -10.30
CA SER A 85 0.12 7.30 -11.37
C SER A 85 1.57 7.69 -11.56
N ARG A 86 1.95 7.91 -12.82
CA ARG A 86 3.28 8.40 -13.17
C ARG A 86 3.19 9.79 -13.78
N PRO A 87 4.08 10.71 -13.39
CA PRO A 87 4.24 11.97 -14.10
C PRO A 87 4.82 11.70 -15.51
N ILE A 88 4.27 12.36 -16.52
CA ILE A 88 4.81 12.30 -17.88
C ILE A 88 5.94 13.32 -17.98
N TYR A 89 7.16 12.85 -18.20
CA TYR A 89 8.36 13.69 -18.28
C TYR A 89 8.19 14.88 -19.23
N GLY A 90 8.58 16.08 -18.76
CA GLY A 90 8.50 17.31 -19.54
C GLY A 90 7.10 17.92 -19.65
N THR A 91 6.11 17.41 -18.90
CA THR A 91 4.75 17.97 -18.85
C THR A 91 4.26 18.09 -17.41
N GLY A 92 3.19 18.86 -17.18
CA GLY A 92 2.45 18.86 -15.91
C GLY A 92 1.43 17.73 -15.77
N SER A 93 1.37 16.82 -16.76
CA SER A 93 0.34 15.77 -16.83
C SER A 93 0.78 14.48 -16.16
N ARG A 94 -0.19 13.77 -15.57
CA ARG A 94 0.01 12.45 -14.95
C ARG A 94 -0.81 11.41 -15.71
N THR A 95 -0.29 10.18 -15.79
CA THR A 95 -1.00 9.03 -16.36
C THR A 95 -1.22 7.96 -15.30
N THR A 96 -2.43 7.42 -15.21
CA THR A 96 -2.71 6.27 -14.35
C THR A 96 -2.11 5.02 -15.00
N VAL A 97 -1.28 4.30 -14.24
CA VAL A 97 -0.60 3.09 -14.71
C VAL A 97 -1.37 1.86 -14.26
N VAL A 98 -1.84 1.87 -13.02
CA VAL A 98 -2.53 0.74 -12.39
C VAL A 98 -3.67 1.27 -11.54
N GLN A 99 -4.82 0.60 -11.65
CA GLN A 99 -5.90 0.72 -10.68
C GLN A 99 -6.35 -0.68 -10.31
N PHE A 100 -6.35 -0.95 -9.01
CA PHE A 100 -6.70 -2.25 -8.46
C PHE A 100 -7.73 -2.11 -7.34
N ASN A 101 -8.58 -3.12 -7.22
CA ASN A 101 -9.68 -3.17 -6.27
C ASN A 101 -9.90 -4.61 -5.80
N ASP A 102 -9.54 -4.91 -4.56
CA ASP A 102 -9.90 -6.15 -3.88
C ASP A 102 -11.06 -5.87 -2.91
N GLU A 103 -12.19 -6.53 -3.16
CA GLU A 103 -13.43 -6.31 -2.42
C GLU A 103 -13.57 -7.19 -1.18
N GLU A 104 -12.75 -8.25 -1.04
CA GLU A 104 -12.86 -9.30 -0.03
C GLU A 104 -11.51 -9.58 0.64
N TRP A 105 -10.79 -8.53 1.01
CA TRP A 105 -9.53 -8.66 1.72
C TRP A 105 -9.75 -9.05 3.18
N ARG A 106 -9.23 -10.21 3.57
CA ARG A 106 -9.39 -10.77 4.93
C ARG A 106 -8.04 -10.95 5.58
N PHE A 107 -7.88 -10.38 6.77
CA PHE A 107 -6.63 -10.46 7.51
C PHE A 107 -6.87 -10.42 9.01
N ASN A 108 -5.83 -10.80 9.75
CA ASN A 108 -5.82 -10.68 11.19
C ASN A 108 -4.86 -9.57 11.60
N TYR A 109 -5.24 -8.77 12.58
CA TYR A 109 -4.41 -7.73 13.15
C TYR A 109 -4.72 -7.55 14.63
N THR A 110 -3.68 -7.45 15.45
CA THR A 110 -3.78 -7.18 16.88
C THR A 110 -2.89 -6.00 17.24
N ARG A 111 -3.26 -5.27 18.29
CA ARG A 111 -2.50 -4.11 18.77
C ARG A 111 -1.04 -4.45 18.98
N GLY A 112 -0.16 -3.60 18.46
CA GLY A 112 1.29 -3.73 18.64
C GLY A 112 1.95 -4.80 17.77
N THR A 113 1.20 -5.43 16.85
CA THR A 113 1.81 -6.30 15.84
C THR A 113 2.55 -5.45 14.82
N PRO A 114 3.88 -5.62 14.66
CA PRO A 114 4.61 -4.94 13.61
C PRO A 114 4.30 -5.58 12.26
N LEU A 115 4.27 -4.76 11.21
CA LEU A 115 4.22 -5.25 9.83
C LEU A 115 5.64 -5.60 9.40
N VAL A 116 5.90 -6.89 9.18
CA VAL A 116 7.22 -7.39 8.79
C VAL A 116 7.07 -8.15 7.48
N HIS A 117 7.93 -7.80 6.52
CA HIS A 117 8.04 -8.55 5.29
C HIS A 117 8.74 -9.88 5.55
N ASP A 118 8.15 -10.97 5.10
CA ASP A 118 8.73 -12.31 5.15
C ASP A 118 8.45 -12.98 3.81
N ILE A 119 9.51 -13.30 3.06
CA ILE A 119 9.39 -13.89 1.72
C ILE A 119 9.02 -15.38 1.78
N ASP A 120 9.34 -16.03 2.90
CA ASP A 120 9.14 -17.46 3.10
C ASP A 120 7.79 -17.76 3.76
N ARG A 121 7.10 -16.71 4.26
CA ARG A 121 5.83 -16.83 4.98
C ARG A 121 4.77 -15.92 4.39
N PHE A 122 3.68 -16.55 3.94
CA PHE A 122 2.47 -15.82 3.60
C PHE A 122 1.79 -15.25 4.86
N ASP A 123 1.54 -13.94 4.82
CA ASP A 123 0.69 -13.23 5.78
C ASP A 123 -0.36 -12.41 4.98
N PRO A 124 -1.67 -12.60 5.24
CA PRO A 124 -2.70 -11.95 4.42
C PRO A 124 -2.65 -10.43 4.41
N LEU A 125 -2.10 -9.79 5.45
CA LEU A 125 -1.98 -8.33 5.52
C LEU A 125 -0.76 -7.89 4.73
N THR A 126 0.43 -8.37 5.08
CA THR A 126 1.67 -7.88 4.45
C THR A 126 1.86 -8.42 3.04
N SER A 127 1.53 -9.69 2.77
CA SER A 127 1.69 -10.26 1.43
C SER A 127 0.79 -9.61 0.38
N VAL A 128 -0.41 -9.15 0.76
CA VAL A 128 -1.28 -8.37 -0.15
C VAL A 128 -0.67 -7.01 -0.42
N LEU A 129 -0.18 -6.32 0.61
CA LEU A 129 0.50 -5.03 0.44
C LEU A 129 1.76 -5.19 -0.43
N ASP A 130 2.54 -6.26 -0.22
CA ASP A 130 3.74 -6.59 -1.00
C ASP A 130 3.44 -6.86 -2.47
N PHE A 131 2.31 -7.53 -2.76
CA PHE A 131 1.95 -7.85 -4.14
C PHE A 131 1.66 -6.59 -4.98
N TYR A 132 1.23 -5.50 -4.33
CA TYR A 132 0.90 -4.24 -5.00
C TYR A 132 1.90 -3.10 -4.77
N ALA A 133 2.95 -3.33 -4.00
CA ALA A 133 3.99 -2.35 -3.74
C ALA A 133 5.28 -2.66 -4.53
#